data_AF-A0A2N4XE39-F1
#
_entry.id   AF-A0A2N4XE39-F1
#
_cell.length_a   1.000
_cell.length_b   1.000
_cell.length_c   1.000
_cell.angle_alpha   90.00
_cell.angle_beta   90.00
_cell.angle_gamma   90.00
#
_symmetry.space_group_name_H-M   'P 1'
#
loop_
_entity.id
_entity.type
_entity.pdbx_description
1 polymer ?
#
loop_
_entity_poly.entity_id
_entity_poly.type
_entity_poly.pdbx_seq_one_letter_code
_entity_poly.pdbx_strand_id
1 'polypeptide(L)'
;MDGVTFSIGPSIREFIKRMFPNAHPASNIFVGYDNYSDFKTEIGRLEPYIYPALLGVDDKNDLNKLGQIEFIDTFTGKELHKITPGD
;
A
#
# COMPACT_ATOMS: atom_id res chain seq x y z
N MET A 1 -18.81 -10.03 -5.39
CA MET A 1 -17.85 -9.82 -4.28
C MET A 1 -17.29 -8.44 -4.50
N ASP A 2 -17.58 -7.54 -3.59
CA ASP A 2 -17.07 -6.17 -3.66
C ASP A 2 -15.69 -6.12 -3.00
N GLY A 3 -14.89 -5.15 -3.38
CA GLY A 3 -13.52 -5.07 -2.90
C GLY A 3 -12.82 -3.79 -3.32
N VAL A 4 -11.62 -3.60 -2.77
CA VAL A 4 -10.68 -2.57 -3.21
C VAL A 4 -9.38 -3.22 -3.65
N THR A 5 -8.88 -2.76 -4.79
CA THR A 5 -7.57 -3.14 -5.30
C THR A 5 -6.55 -2.07 -4.94
N PHE A 6 -5.52 -2.46 -4.23
CA PHE A 6 -4.33 -1.66 -4.02
C PHE A 6 -3.30 -2.05 -5.07
N SER A 7 -2.63 -1.08 -5.68
CA SER A 7 -1.70 -1.33 -6.77
C SER A 7 -0.57 -0.33 -6.77
N ILE A 8 0.60 -0.76 -7.22
CA ILE A 8 1.77 0.11 -7.41
C ILE A 8 2.10 0.24 -8.89
N GLY A 9 2.55 1.43 -9.29
CA GLY A 9 3.04 1.67 -10.65
C GLY A 9 4.40 1.00 -10.92
N PRO A 10 4.78 0.80 -12.20
CA PRO A 10 6.09 0.27 -12.56
C PRO A 10 7.26 1.07 -12.00
N SER A 11 7.16 2.41 -11.97
CA SER A 11 8.19 3.29 -11.40
C SER A 11 8.42 3.03 -9.90
N ILE A 12 7.35 2.84 -9.14
CA ILE A 12 7.41 2.52 -7.71
C ILE A 12 8.03 1.14 -7.51
N ARG A 13 7.68 0.16 -8.35
CA ARG A 13 8.29 -1.17 -8.29
C ARG A 13 9.81 -1.12 -8.45
N GLU A 14 10.29 -0.37 -9.43
CA GLU A 14 11.73 -0.20 -9.68
C GLU A 14 12.41 0.58 -8.55
N PHE A 15 11.74 1.59 -7.99
CA PHE A 15 12.21 2.31 -6.82
C PHE A 15 12.39 1.38 -5.61
N ILE A 16 11.39 0.56 -5.29
CA ILE A 16 11.42 -0.37 -4.17
C ILE A 16 12.53 -1.41 -4.34
N LYS A 17 12.70 -1.99 -5.54
CA LYS A 17 13.79 -2.94 -5.81
C LYS A 17 15.18 -2.32 -5.66
N ARG A 18 15.34 -1.03 -5.98
CA ARG A 18 16.63 -0.31 -5.81
C ARG A 18 16.93 -0.06 -4.33
N MET A 19 15.90 0.30 -3.55
CA MET A 19 16.04 0.59 -2.13
C MET A 19 16.18 -0.68 -1.29
N PHE A 20 15.47 -1.74 -1.67
CA PHE A 20 15.42 -3.04 -1.01
C PHE A 20 15.69 -4.14 -2.05
N PRO A 21 16.96 -4.52 -2.29
CA PRO A 21 17.30 -5.50 -3.32
C PRO A 21 16.64 -6.87 -3.17
N ASN A 22 16.24 -7.23 -1.94
CA ASN A 22 15.56 -8.47 -1.61
C ASN A 22 14.02 -8.35 -1.63
N ALA A 23 13.48 -7.17 -1.91
CA ALA A 23 12.04 -6.97 -1.92
C ALA A 23 11.38 -7.59 -3.16
N HIS A 24 10.20 -8.17 -2.94
CA HIS A 24 9.40 -8.82 -3.98
C HIS A 24 8.04 -8.12 -4.14
N PRO A 25 8.02 -6.87 -4.64
CA PRO A 25 6.80 -6.08 -4.75
C PRO A 25 5.76 -6.72 -5.67
N ALA A 26 4.54 -6.87 -5.16
CA ALA A 26 3.37 -7.32 -5.90
C ALA A 26 2.83 -6.22 -6.82
N SER A 27 2.20 -6.60 -7.93
CA SER A 27 1.54 -5.62 -8.82
C SER A 27 0.31 -5.00 -8.18
N ASN A 28 -0.47 -5.86 -7.51
CA ASN A 28 -1.70 -5.49 -6.85
C ASN A 28 -2.01 -6.48 -5.72
N ILE A 29 -2.83 -6.02 -4.78
CA ILE A 29 -3.48 -6.81 -3.75
C ILE A 29 -4.96 -6.45 -3.80
N PHE A 30 -5.82 -7.46 -3.86
CA PHE A 30 -7.26 -7.30 -3.77
C PHE A 30 -7.75 -7.65 -2.37
N VAL A 31 -8.47 -6.73 -1.75
CA VAL A 31 -9.10 -6.92 -0.44
C VAL A 31 -10.61 -6.95 -0.65
N GLY A 32 -11.20 -8.13 -0.46
CA GLY A 32 -12.65 -8.30 -0.51
C GLY A 32 -13.31 -7.86 0.78
N TYR A 33 -14.53 -7.33 0.68
CA TYR A 33 -15.37 -7.00 1.83
C TYR A 33 -16.84 -7.36 1.54
N ASP A 34 -17.58 -7.66 2.59
CA ASP A 34 -19.01 -7.96 2.50
C ASP A 34 -19.87 -6.69 2.55
N ASN A 35 -19.46 -5.67 3.33
CA ASN A 35 -20.15 -4.37 3.43
C ASN A 35 -19.18 -3.19 3.20
N TYR A 36 -19.47 -2.34 2.22
CA TYR A 36 -18.61 -1.20 1.87
C TYR A 36 -18.53 -0.11 2.96
N SER A 37 -19.60 0.08 3.73
CA SER A 37 -19.63 1.02 4.86
C SER A 37 -18.54 0.73 5.88
N ASP A 38 -18.37 -0.55 6.20
CA ASP A 38 -17.44 -1.02 7.22
C ASP A 38 -16.02 -0.98 6.67
N PHE A 39 -15.87 -1.25 5.36
CA PHE A 39 -14.57 -1.17 4.69
C PHE A 39 -13.96 0.23 4.75
N LYS A 40 -14.74 1.32 4.56
CA LYS A 40 -14.21 2.69 4.71
C LYS A 40 -13.68 2.97 6.12
N THR A 41 -14.29 2.38 7.14
CA THR A 41 -13.85 2.52 8.52
C THR A 41 -12.62 1.66 8.82
N GLU A 42 -12.53 0.47 8.22
CA GLU A 42 -11.45 -0.48 8.47
C GLU A 42 -10.24 -0.32 7.54
N ILE A 43 -10.35 0.39 6.41
CA ILE A 43 -9.27 0.50 5.41
C ILE A 43 -7.97 1.03 6.02
N GLY A 44 -8.03 2.08 6.84
CA GLY A 44 -6.86 2.65 7.51
C GLY A 44 -6.21 1.69 8.51
N ARG A 45 -6.96 0.73 9.06
CA ARG A 45 -6.42 -0.33 9.93
C ARG A 45 -5.78 -1.47 9.15
N LEU A 46 -6.19 -1.66 7.89
CA LEU A 46 -5.65 -2.69 7.00
C LEU A 46 -4.38 -2.22 6.27
N GLU A 47 -4.25 -0.92 6.02
CA GLU A 47 -3.08 -0.32 5.36
C GLU A 47 -1.73 -0.82 5.93
N PRO A 48 -1.50 -0.86 7.27
CA PRO A 48 -0.31 -1.44 7.90
C PRO A 48 0.05 -2.87 7.51
N TYR A 49 -0.92 -3.65 7.07
CA TYR A 49 -0.73 -5.04 6.65
C TYR A 49 -0.64 -5.18 5.13
N ILE A 50 -1.30 -4.27 4.41
CA ILE A 50 -1.32 -4.26 2.95
C ILE A 50 0.01 -3.76 2.39
N TYR A 51 0.55 -2.64 2.88
CA TYR A 51 1.75 -2.07 2.27
C TYR A 51 3.01 -2.96 2.39
N PRO A 52 3.29 -3.66 3.51
CA PRO A 52 4.46 -4.56 3.56
C PRO A 52 4.32 -5.69 2.54
N ALA A 53 3.12 -6.26 2.42
CA ALA A 53 2.82 -7.30 1.46
C ALA A 53 2.88 -6.79 0.01
N LEU A 54 2.41 -5.57 -0.25
CA LEU A 54 2.39 -4.97 -1.58
C LEU A 54 3.80 -4.60 -2.05
N LEU A 55 4.62 -4.07 -1.14
CA LEU A 55 6.00 -3.68 -1.42
C LEU A 55 6.97 -4.87 -1.34
N GLY A 56 6.55 -5.98 -0.72
CA GLY A 56 7.37 -7.16 -0.49
C GLY A 56 8.54 -6.87 0.45
N VAL A 57 8.30 -6.08 1.50
CA VAL A 57 9.30 -5.66 2.49
C VAL A 57 8.93 -6.32 3.82
N ASP A 58 9.75 -7.27 4.27
CA ASP A 58 9.44 -8.13 5.43
C ASP A 58 9.79 -7.48 6.79
N ASP A 59 10.69 -6.49 6.80
CA ASP A 59 11.12 -5.82 8.04
C ASP A 59 10.36 -4.50 8.25
N LYS A 60 9.68 -4.36 9.39
CA LYS A 60 9.06 -3.10 9.82
C LYS A 60 10.08 -1.95 9.89
N ASN A 61 11.34 -2.23 10.19
CA ASN A 61 12.40 -1.22 10.20
C ASN A 61 12.79 -0.76 8.80
N ASP A 62 12.64 -1.61 7.79
CA ASP A 62 12.87 -1.23 6.39
C ASP A 62 11.81 -0.26 5.91
N LEU A 63 10.58 -0.42 6.39
CA LEU A 63 9.48 0.48 6.08
C LEU A 63 9.73 1.89 6.62
N ASN A 64 10.41 2.05 7.75
CA ASN A 64 10.84 3.36 8.27
C ASN A 64 11.87 4.08 7.37
N LYS A 65 12.48 3.39 6.40
CA LYS A 65 13.35 4.01 5.38
C LYS A 65 12.54 4.63 4.24
N LEU A 66 11.28 4.22 4.09
CA LEU A 66 10.35 4.92 3.24
C LEU A 66 9.96 6.21 3.95
N GLY A 67 9.95 7.31 3.19
CA GLY A 67 9.39 8.57 3.67
C GLY A 67 7.86 8.49 3.71
N GLN A 68 7.20 9.52 3.22
CA GLN A 68 5.75 9.52 3.10
C GLN A 68 5.26 8.57 2.00
N ILE A 69 4.29 7.72 2.33
CA ILE A 69 3.53 6.91 1.37
C ILE A 69 2.20 7.63 1.12
N GLU A 70 1.93 7.94 -0.15
CA GLU A 70 0.70 8.61 -0.58
C GLU A 70 -0.25 7.60 -1.24
N PHE A 71 -1.49 7.57 -0.76
CA PHE A 71 -2.58 6.81 -1.38
C PHE A 71 -3.38 7.74 -2.28
N ILE A 72 -3.45 7.40 -3.56
CA ILE A 72 -4.14 8.20 -4.58
C ILE A 72 -5.28 7.40 -5.20
N ASP A 73 -6.37 8.09 -5.49
CA ASP A 73 -7.42 7.58 -6.37
C ASP A 73 -6.92 7.67 -7.81
N THR A 74 -6.82 6.51 -8.48
CA THR A 74 -6.23 6.43 -9.83
C THR A 74 -7.11 7.02 -10.92
N PHE A 75 -8.39 7.25 -10.68
CA PHE A 75 -9.32 7.81 -11.66
C PHE A 75 -9.34 9.34 -11.61
N THR A 76 -9.26 9.90 -10.40
CA THR A 76 -9.35 11.35 -10.16
C THR A 76 -8.00 12.00 -9.90
N GLY A 77 -6.96 11.21 -9.59
CA GLY A 77 -5.66 11.72 -9.13
C GLY A 77 -5.73 12.34 -7.73
N LYS A 78 -6.87 12.22 -7.04
CA LYS A 78 -7.07 12.81 -5.72
C LYS A 78 -6.29 12.00 -4.67
N GLU A 79 -5.55 12.71 -3.83
CA GLU A 79 -5.00 12.12 -2.62
C GLU A 79 -6.14 11.68 -1.67
N LEU A 80 -6.12 10.40 -1.33
CA LEU A 80 -7.06 9.79 -0.39
C LEU A 80 -6.52 9.88 1.03
N HIS A 81 -5.25 9.50 1.22
CA HIS A 81 -4.59 9.48 2.52
C HIS A 81 -3.06 9.45 2.40
N LYS A 82 -2.38 9.71 3.52
CA LYS A 82 -0.92 9.75 3.65
C LYS A 82 -0.49 9.08 4.93
N ILE A 83 0.54 8.23 4.85
CA ILE A 83 1.15 7.61 6.03
C ILE A 83 2.66 7.85 6.01
N THR A 84 3.23 8.10 7.19
CA THR A 84 4.68 8.07 7.40
C THR A 84 4.97 6.80 8.22
N PRO A 85 5.69 5.81 7.69
CA PRO A 85 6.06 4.65 8.47
C PRO A 85 6.93 5.08 9.67
N GLY A 86 6.46 4.78 10.88
CA GLY A 86 7.17 5.07 12.14
C GLY A 86 6.55 6.17 13.01
N ASP A 87 5.53 6.89 12.54
CA ASP A 87 4.70 7.81 13.34
C ASP A 87 3.57 7.10 14.11
#